data_AF-A0A957AGK3-F1
#
_entry.id   AF-A0A957AGK3-F1
#
_cell.length_a   1.000
_cell.length_b   1.000
_cell.length_c   1.000
_cell.angle_alpha   90.00
_cell.angle_beta   90.00
_cell.angle_gamma   90.00
#
_symmetry.space_group_name_H-M   'P 1'
#
loop_
_entity.id
_entity.type
_entity.pdbx_description
1 polymer ?
#
loop_
_entity_poly.entity_id
_entity_poly.type
_entity_poly.pdbx_seq_one_letter_code
_entity_poly.pdbx_strand_id
1 'polypeptide(L)'
;MSDPEPQPNPGDASAETTSPRPSLISAIRSGQPEAIKAAIRPSHILRLVVAVSLMIISYYTNRGFLGWGLLFILGVLVVPVGRARAFLVGFIPYAGVWFLFTVGRSLADETIFARTVNLYVPDFERQLFDDRLPTVRLQDQYFTPGHPGVLDYFMTGVHWSYFIVPHLVAIIVWYNRPELFLRFFSAMTLMLGIGLAIYFLIPTNPPWLAPEPINSPSAAVVYRVMESVGKEIGG
;
A
#
# COMPACT_ATOMS: atom_id res chain seq x y z
N MET A 1 64.44 4.31 -56.15
CA MET A 1 64.31 5.00 -54.85
C MET A 1 62.88 4.75 -54.44
N SER A 2 62.66 3.70 -53.65
CA SER A 2 61.34 3.13 -53.37
C SER A 2 60.93 3.59 -51.98
N ASP A 3 59.79 4.27 -51.87
CA ASP A 3 59.24 4.70 -50.57
C ASP A 3 58.92 3.50 -49.68
N PRO A 4 59.15 3.58 -48.36
CA PRO A 4 58.79 2.52 -47.43
C PRO A 4 57.28 2.56 -47.12
N GLU A 5 56.66 1.39 -47.18
CA GLU A 5 55.27 1.14 -46.84
C GLU A 5 55.01 1.41 -45.34
N PRO A 6 53.91 2.09 -44.93
CA PRO A 6 53.64 2.37 -43.53
C PRO A 6 53.26 1.08 -42.78
N GLN A 7 53.97 0.76 -41.70
CA GLN A 7 53.59 -0.36 -40.84
C GLN A 7 52.31 -0.05 -40.05
N PRO A 8 51.40 -1.04 -39.88
CA PRO A 8 50.18 -0.86 -39.12
C PRO A 8 50.48 -0.72 -37.62
N ASN A 9 49.83 0.25 -36.99
CA ASN A 9 49.96 0.58 -35.58
C ASN A 9 49.43 -0.59 -34.70
N PRO A 10 50.17 -1.10 -33.70
CA PRO A 10 49.73 -2.22 -32.85
C PRO A 10 48.56 -1.90 -31.90
N GLY A 11 48.03 -0.67 -31.94
CA GLY A 11 47.04 -0.15 -31.00
C GLY A 11 45.57 -0.49 -31.30
N ASP A 12 45.24 -1.00 -32.48
CA ASP A 12 43.83 -1.18 -32.89
C ASP A 12 43.22 -2.55 -32.54
N ALA A 13 43.97 -3.44 -31.86
CA ALA A 13 43.55 -4.81 -31.60
C ALA A 13 42.82 -5.05 -30.24
N SER A 14 42.53 -4.00 -29.46
CA SER A 14 41.97 -4.15 -28.10
C SER A 14 40.66 -3.41 -27.86
N ALA A 15 39.94 -3.02 -28.91
CA ALA A 15 38.53 -2.69 -28.79
C ALA A 15 37.68 -3.98 -28.78
N GLU A 16 37.76 -4.75 -27.68
CA GLU A 16 36.71 -5.71 -27.35
C GLU A 16 35.40 -4.94 -27.21
N THR A 17 34.62 -4.95 -28.30
CA THR A 17 33.23 -4.51 -28.33
C THR A 17 32.44 -5.39 -27.36
N THR A 18 32.39 -4.99 -26.10
CA THR A 18 31.42 -5.48 -25.13
C THR A 18 30.05 -5.01 -25.61
N SER A 19 29.42 -5.84 -26.45
CA SER A 19 28.07 -5.62 -26.95
C SER A 19 27.16 -5.30 -25.76
N PRO A 20 26.42 -4.17 -25.76
CA PRO A 20 25.57 -3.79 -24.64
C PRO A 20 24.56 -4.91 -24.36
N ARG A 21 24.60 -5.49 -23.16
CA ARG A 21 23.70 -6.59 -22.81
C ARG A 21 22.23 -6.14 -22.96
N PRO A 22 21.38 -6.96 -23.59
CA PRO A 22 20.04 -6.57 -24.00
C PRO A 22 19.17 -6.20 -22.79
N SER A 23 18.30 -5.21 -22.98
CA SER A 23 17.31 -4.81 -21.97
C SER A 23 16.25 -5.90 -21.81
N LEU A 24 15.60 -5.93 -20.64
CA LEU A 24 14.58 -6.92 -20.30
C LEU A 24 13.40 -6.90 -21.29
N ILE A 25 13.06 -5.73 -21.83
CA ILE A 25 12.00 -5.53 -22.82
C ILE A 25 12.40 -6.13 -24.18
N SER A 26 13.66 -5.94 -24.62
CA SER A 26 14.15 -6.54 -25.87
C SER A 26 14.27 -8.06 -25.78
N ALA A 27 14.56 -8.60 -24.59
CA ALA A 27 14.63 -10.04 -24.34
C ALA A 27 13.23 -10.71 -24.29
N ILE A 28 12.21 -10.02 -23.74
CA ILE A 28 10.83 -10.53 -23.78
C ILE A 28 10.29 -10.52 -25.22
N ARG A 29 10.58 -9.46 -25.99
CA ARG A 29 10.13 -9.34 -27.39
C ARG A 29 10.82 -10.35 -28.32
N SER A 30 12.02 -10.83 -27.99
CA SER A 30 12.72 -11.83 -28.79
C SER A 30 12.21 -13.27 -28.58
N GLY A 31 11.41 -13.52 -27.54
CA GLY A 31 10.82 -14.85 -27.27
C GLY A 31 11.83 -15.94 -26.93
N GLN A 32 13.11 -15.60 -26.72
CA GLN A 32 14.17 -16.57 -26.45
C GLN A 32 14.35 -16.79 -24.94
N PRO A 33 14.18 -18.02 -24.43
CA PRO A 33 14.21 -18.29 -22.99
C PRO A 33 15.57 -17.98 -22.34
N GLU A 34 16.68 -18.12 -23.06
CA GLU A 34 18.03 -17.83 -22.56
C GLU A 34 18.33 -16.32 -22.46
N ALA A 35 17.78 -15.50 -23.37
CA ALA A 35 17.89 -14.04 -23.29
C ALA A 35 17.08 -13.47 -22.11
N ILE A 36 15.94 -14.10 -21.80
CA ILE A 36 15.10 -13.76 -20.63
C ILE A 36 15.85 -14.10 -19.34
N LYS A 37 16.43 -15.30 -19.24
CA LYS A 37 17.26 -15.70 -18.07
C LYS A 37 18.47 -14.79 -17.87
N ALA A 38 19.16 -14.42 -18.94
CA ALA A 38 20.31 -13.51 -18.89
C ALA A 38 19.94 -12.06 -18.48
N ALA A 39 18.69 -11.64 -18.71
CA ALA A 39 18.19 -10.33 -18.29
C ALA A 39 17.71 -10.31 -16.81
N ILE A 40 17.38 -11.47 -16.22
CA ILE A 40 17.01 -11.59 -14.80
C ILE A 40 18.27 -11.41 -13.95
N ARG A 41 18.46 -10.20 -13.41
CA ARG A 41 19.57 -9.91 -12.50
C ARG A 41 19.38 -10.67 -11.18
N PRO A 42 20.45 -11.20 -10.55
CA PRO A 42 20.39 -11.90 -9.26
C PRO A 42 19.78 -11.05 -8.13
N SER A 43 19.85 -9.73 -8.27
CA SER A 43 19.16 -8.77 -7.41
C SER A 43 17.63 -8.85 -7.45
N HIS A 44 17.00 -9.25 -8.57
CA HIS A 44 15.55 -9.46 -8.63
C HIS A 44 15.14 -10.74 -7.89
N ILE A 45 15.99 -11.77 -7.92
CA ILE A 45 15.79 -13.02 -7.17
C ILE A 45 15.94 -12.75 -5.67
N LEU A 46 16.99 -12.06 -5.24
CA LEU A 46 17.18 -11.67 -3.83
C LEU A 46 15.99 -10.85 -3.31
N ARG A 47 15.50 -9.93 -4.14
CA ARG A 47 14.33 -9.10 -3.85
C ARG A 47 13.04 -9.91 -3.73
N LEU A 48 12.84 -10.87 -4.63
CA LEU A 48 11.72 -11.80 -4.58
C LEU A 48 11.79 -12.67 -3.31
N VAL A 49 12.98 -13.14 -2.93
CA VAL A 49 13.19 -13.90 -1.70
C VAL A 49 12.87 -13.06 -0.48
N VAL A 50 13.41 -11.84 -0.37
CA VAL A 50 13.10 -10.92 0.75
C VAL A 50 11.61 -10.59 0.82
N ALA A 51 11.00 -10.33 -0.33
CA ALA A 51 9.56 -10.10 -0.48
C ALA A 51 8.72 -11.27 0.02
N VAL A 52 9.03 -12.49 -0.42
CA VAL A 52 8.35 -13.72 0.01
C VAL A 52 8.60 -13.99 1.49
N SER A 53 9.82 -13.78 1.99
CA SER A 53 10.13 -13.91 3.42
C SER A 53 9.34 -12.92 4.28
N LEU A 54 9.24 -11.64 3.87
CA LEU A 54 8.41 -10.64 4.55
C LEU A 54 6.92 -10.99 4.49
N MET A 55 6.45 -11.56 3.37
CA MET A 55 5.07 -12.03 3.24
C MET A 55 4.78 -13.21 4.18
N ILE A 56 5.70 -14.17 4.29
CA ILE A 56 5.61 -15.30 5.22
C ILE A 56 5.62 -14.79 6.66
N ILE A 57 6.57 -13.92 7.02
CA ILE A 57 6.64 -13.31 8.37
C ILE A 57 5.34 -12.54 8.68
N SER A 58 4.83 -11.78 7.72
CA SER A 58 3.57 -11.06 7.86
C SER A 58 2.38 -12.00 8.04
N TYR A 59 2.32 -13.12 7.31
CA TYR A 59 1.26 -14.12 7.45
C TYR A 59 1.19 -14.69 8.86
N TYR A 60 2.35 -14.98 9.47
CA TYR A 60 2.43 -15.56 10.81
C TYR A 60 2.38 -14.53 11.95
N THR A 61 2.67 -13.25 11.68
CA THR A 61 2.67 -12.21 12.72
C THR A 61 1.33 -11.48 12.81
N ASN A 62 0.80 -11.02 11.66
CA ASN A 62 -0.47 -10.30 11.60
C ASN A 62 -0.99 -10.32 10.15
N ARG A 63 -2.11 -11.03 9.92
CA ARG A 63 -2.73 -11.14 8.59
C ARG A 63 -3.08 -9.79 7.97
N GLY A 64 -3.38 -8.77 8.78
CA GLY A 64 -3.65 -7.40 8.29
C GLY A 64 -2.45 -6.71 7.65
N PHE A 65 -1.23 -7.19 7.93
CA PHE A 65 0.01 -6.62 7.39
C PHE A 65 0.40 -7.21 6.01
N LEU A 66 -0.33 -8.24 5.55
CA LEU A 66 -0.05 -8.93 4.27
C LEU A 66 -0.15 -7.99 3.06
N GLY A 67 -1.10 -7.04 3.10
CA GLY A 67 -1.26 -6.03 2.05
C GLY A 67 -0.05 -5.10 1.92
N TRP A 68 0.55 -4.71 3.04
CA TRP A 68 1.79 -3.92 3.08
C TRP A 68 2.98 -4.71 2.53
N GLY A 69 3.05 -6.00 2.87
CA GLY A 69 4.02 -6.93 2.30
C GLY A 69 3.96 -6.93 0.78
N LEU A 70 2.80 -7.28 0.20
CA LEU A 70 2.57 -7.36 -1.25
C LEU A 70 2.88 -6.05 -2.01
N LEU A 71 2.53 -4.88 -1.47
CA LEU A 71 2.85 -3.59 -2.07
C LEU A 71 4.37 -3.33 -2.06
N PHE A 72 5.04 -3.73 -0.99
CA PHE A 72 6.50 -3.68 -0.91
C PHE A 72 7.15 -4.63 -1.93
N ILE A 73 6.62 -5.85 -2.10
CA ILE A 73 7.05 -6.79 -3.16
C ILE A 73 6.93 -6.13 -4.52
N LEU A 74 5.76 -5.55 -4.82
CA LEU A 74 5.49 -4.95 -6.12
C LEU A 74 6.42 -3.76 -6.40
N GLY A 75 6.58 -2.84 -5.44
CA GLY A 75 7.51 -1.72 -5.57
C GLY A 75 8.95 -2.19 -5.78
N VAL A 76 9.39 -3.19 -5.02
CA VAL A 76 10.73 -3.75 -5.12
C VAL A 76 10.98 -4.49 -6.45
N LEU A 77 9.96 -5.16 -6.99
CA LEU A 77 10.02 -5.86 -8.28
C LEU A 77 10.09 -4.87 -9.46
N VAL A 78 9.33 -3.77 -9.38
CA VAL A 78 9.22 -2.75 -10.44
C VAL A 78 10.44 -1.84 -10.52
N VAL A 79 11.13 -1.58 -9.40
CA VAL A 79 12.23 -0.60 -9.36
C VAL A 79 13.53 -1.19 -9.95
N PRO A 80 14.16 -0.56 -10.96
CA PRO A 80 15.44 -1.00 -11.49
C PRO A 80 16.55 -0.97 -10.43
N VAL A 81 17.45 -1.96 -10.46
CA VAL A 81 18.54 -2.12 -9.46
C VAL A 81 19.42 -0.88 -9.35
N GLY A 82 19.69 -0.20 -10.47
CA GLY A 82 20.47 1.04 -10.49
C GLY A 82 19.80 2.24 -9.82
N ARG A 83 18.50 2.17 -9.53
CA ARG A 83 17.74 3.23 -8.83
C ARG A 83 17.38 2.84 -7.39
N ALA A 84 17.91 1.74 -6.87
CA ALA A 84 17.60 1.22 -5.54
C ALA A 84 17.90 2.24 -4.43
N ARG A 85 19.07 2.89 -4.47
CA ARG A 85 19.43 3.92 -3.47
C ARG A 85 18.47 5.10 -3.50
N ALA A 86 18.13 5.60 -4.69
CA ALA A 86 17.18 6.70 -4.85
C ALA A 86 15.76 6.30 -4.38
N PHE A 87 15.37 5.05 -4.60
CA PHE A 87 14.11 4.51 -4.10
C PHE A 87 14.10 4.46 -2.58
N LEU A 88 15.13 3.90 -1.95
CA LEU A 88 15.24 3.83 -0.50
C LEU A 88 15.24 5.22 0.14
N VAL A 89 16.00 6.18 -0.40
CA VAL A 89 16.03 7.55 0.13
C VAL A 89 14.66 8.24 0.01
N GLY A 90 13.86 7.93 -1.00
CA GLY A 90 12.49 8.46 -1.13
C GLY A 90 11.45 7.73 -0.28
N PHE A 91 11.53 6.39 -0.23
CA PHE A 91 10.50 5.55 0.39
C PHE A 91 10.73 5.29 1.87
N ILE A 92 11.94 5.42 2.40
CA ILE A 92 12.18 5.35 3.85
C ILE A 92 11.45 6.49 4.58
N PRO A 93 11.59 7.78 4.18
CA PRO A 93 10.78 8.86 4.77
C PRO A 93 9.28 8.66 4.57
N TYR A 94 8.87 8.20 3.38
CA TYR A 94 7.47 7.90 3.09
C TYR A 94 6.90 6.85 4.07
N ALA A 95 7.58 5.72 4.22
CA ALA A 95 7.19 4.67 5.16
C ALA A 95 7.23 5.17 6.61
N GLY A 96 8.22 6.01 6.94
CA GLY A 96 8.31 6.68 8.25
C GLY A 96 7.09 7.53 8.56
N VAL A 97 6.60 8.33 7.62
CA VAL A 97 5.37 9.12 7.80
C VAL A 97 4.14 8.24 8.04
N TRP A 98 3.96 7.18 7.24
CA TRP A 98 2.87 6.23 7.44
C TRP A 98 2.92 5.52 8.79
N PHE A 99 4.13 5.12 9.20
CA PHE A 99 4.36 4.51 10.50
C PHE A 99 4.03 5.49 11.63
N LEU A 100 4.55 6.72 11.58
CA LEU A 100 4.28 7.77 12.57
C LEU A 100 2.79 8.10 12.63
N PHE A 101 2.10 8.18 11.50
CA PHE A 101 0.66 8.38 11.45
C PHE A 101 -0.09 7.23 12.12
N THR A 102 0.30 5.98 11.84
CA THR A 102 -0.33 4.78 12.43
C THR A 102 -0.16 4.76 13.95
N VAL A 103 1.06 4.99 14.42
CA VAL A 103 1.35 5.09 15.86
C VAL A 103 0.60 6.25 16.49
N GLY A 104 0.64 7.44 15.88
CA GLY A 104 -0.04 8.62 16.38
C GLY A 104 -1.55 8.42 16.48
N ARG A 105 -2.17 7.83 15.44
CA ARG A 105 -3.59 7.50 15.43
C ARG A 105 -3.93 6.52 16.55
N SER A 106 -3.12 5.47 16.73
CA SER A 106 -3.31 4.52 17.84
C SER A 106 -3.18 5.20 19.20
N LEU A 107 -2.27 6.17 19.36
CA LEU A 107 -2.12 6.92 20.60
C LEU A 107 -3.31 7.85 20.85
N ALA A 108 -3.92 8.41 19.81
CA ALA A 108 -5.11 9.26 19.94
C ALA A 108 -6.25 8.53 20.65
N ASP A 109 -6.49 7.27 20.28
CA ASP A 109 -7.53 6.41 20.87
C ASP A 109 -7.28 6.09 22.36
N GLU A 110 -6.02 6.12 22.81
CA GLU A 110 -5.65 5.77 24.18
C GLU A 110 -5.72 6.94 25.17
N THR A 111 -5.89 8.17 24.68
CA THR A 111 -5.91 9.38 25.52
C THR A 111 -7.10 9.41 26.50
N ILE A 112 -6.93 10.06 27.66
CA ILE A 112 -8.01 10.23 28.65
C ILE A 112 -9.19 10.98 28.04
N PHE A 113 -8.90 12.02 27.25
CA PHE A 113 -9.91 12.78 26.54
C PHE A 113 -10.72 11.89 25.61
N ALA A 114 -10.06 11.08 24.76
CA ALA A 114 -10.74 10.14 23.87
C ALA A 114 -11.66 9.17 24.62
N ARG A 115 -11.19 8.54 25.69
CA ARG A 115 -12.02 7.61 26.47
C ARG A 115 -13.24 8.25 27.12
N THR A 116 -13.20 9.57 27.34
CA THR A 116 -14.27 10.31 28.02
C THR A 116 -15.34 10.78 27.03
N VAL A 117 -14.93 11.19 25.82
CA VAL A 117 -15.84 11.84 24.84
C VAL A 117 -16.09 11.00 23.57
N ASN A 118 -15.56 9.78 23.48
CA ASN A 118 -15.67 8.90 22.31
C ASN A 118 -17.11 8.56 21.87
N LEU A 119 -18.10 8.71 22.76
CA LEU A 119 -19.52 8.49 22.46
C LEU A 119 -20.24 9.76 21.98
N TYR A 120 -19.63 10.94 22.08
CA TYR A 120 -20.32 12.20 21.75
C TYR A 120 -20.74 12.27 20.28
N VAL A 121 -19.90 11.77 19.38
CA VAL A 121 -20.24 11.72 17.95
C VAL A 121 -21.36 10.70 17.68
N PRO A 122 -21.29 9.44 18.13
CA PRO A 122 -22.41 8.50 18.03
C PRO A 122 -23.73 9.05 18.61
N ASP A 123 -23.67 9.72 19.77
CA ASP A 123 -24.86 10.29 20.41
C ASP A 123 -25.42 11.47 19.61
N PHE A 124 -24.55 12.29 19.00
CA PHE A 124 -24.96 13.34 18.09
C PHE A 124 -25.58 12.78 16.79
N GLU A 125 -25.00 11.72 16.22
CA GLU A 125 -25.56 11.04 15.06
C GLU A 125 -26.96 10.49 15.39
N ARG A 126 -27.16 9.87 16.55
CA ARG A 126 -28.49 9.39 16.96
C ARG A 126 -29.52 10.51 17.03
N GLN A 127 -29.15 11.66 17.60
CA GLN A 127 -30.02 12.83 17.65
C GLN A 127 -30.43 13.31 16.26
N LEU A 128 -29.56 13.15 15.25
CA LEU A 128 -29.82 13.55 13.88
C LEU A 128 -30.59 12.49 13.07
N PHE A 129 -30.51 11.20 13.45
CA PHE A 129 -30.98 10.07 12.64
C PHE A 129 -31.98 9.15 13.37
N ASP A 130 -33.01 9.74 13.98
CA ASP A 130 -34.13 9.02 14.61
C ASP A 130 -33.68 8.06 15.74
N ASP A 131 -32.75 8.49 16.59
CA ASP A 131 -32.21 7.73 17.73
C ASP A 131 -31.48 6.42 17.33
N ARG A 132 -31.00 6.34 16.08
CA ARG A 132 -30.21 5.21 15.58
C ARG A 132 -29.00 5.67 14.81
N LEU A 133 -27.91 4.90 14.90
CA LEU A 133 -26.74 5.17 14.08
C LEU A 133 -27.06 4.92 12.59
N PRO A 134 -26.65 5.83 11.68
CA PRO A 134 -26.85 5.66 10.23
C PRO A 134 -26.28 4.35 9.70
N THR A 135 -25.10 3.97 10.20
CA THR A 135 -24.41 2.74 9.80
C THR A 135 -25.25 1.49 10.13
N VAL A 136 -25.94 1.51 11.26
CA VAL A 136 -26.80 0.42 11.72
C VAL A 136 -28.02 0.31 10.81
N ARG A 137 -28.67 1.44 10.52
CA ARG A 137 -29.83 1.51 9.61
C ARG A 137 -29.48 1.03 8.19
N LEU A 138 -28.31 1.40 7.70
CA LEU A 138 -27.83 0.93 6.39
C LEU A 138 -27.56 -0.58 6.39
N GLN A 139 -26.96 -1.13 7.45
CA GLN A 139 -26.74 -2.57 7.53
C GLN A 139 -28.07 -3.35 7.61
N ASP A 140 -29.05 -2.89 8.40
CA ASP A 140 -30.39 -3.50 8.46
C ASP A 140 -31.07 -3.60 7.10
N GLN A 141 -30.82 -2.61 6.22
CA GLN A 141 -31.48 -2.52 4.91
C GLN A 141 -30.72 -3.24 3.79
N TYR A 142 -29.39 -3.25 3.85
CA TYR A 142 -28.57 -3.63 2.69
C TYR A 142 -27.58 -4.77 2.97
N PHE A 143 -27.36 -5.15 4.22
CA PHE A 143 -26.40 -6.19 4.59
C PHE A 143 -27.10 -7.43 5.13
N THR A 144 -26.80 -8.60 4.56
CA THR A 144 -27.26 -9.89 5.07
C THR A 144 -26.10 -10.62 5.74
N PRO A 145 -26.15 -10.82 7.09
CA PRO A 145 -25.08 -11.50 7.80
C PRO A 145 -24.79 -12.90 7.22
N GLY A 146 -23.51 -13.17 6.95
CA GLY A 146 -23.04 -14.45 6.40
C GLY A 146 -23.28 -14.65 4.90
N HIS A 147 -23.92 -13.70 4.21
CA HIS A 147 -24.18 -13.75 2.78
C HIS A 147 -23.93 -12.37 2.14
N PRO A 148 -22.67 -11.90 2.06
CA PRO A 148 -22.34 -10.62 1.46
C PRO A 148 -22.77 -10.56 -0.01
N GLY A 149 -23.49 -9.50 -0.34
CA GLY A 149 -23.94 -9.22 -1.70
C GLY A 149 -22.93 -8.40 -2.50
N VAL A 150 -23.27 -8.10 -3.76
CA VAL A 150 -22.44 -7.30 -4.67
C VAL A 150 -22.05 -5.94 -4.07
N LEU A 151 -22.97 -5.30 -3.35
CA LEU A 151 -22.73 -4.02 -2.69
C LEU A 151 -21.65 -4.14 -1.60
N ASP A 152 -21.65 -5.23 -0.84
CA ASP A 152 -20.69 -5.47 0.24
C ASP A 152 -19.27 -5.65 -0.30
N TYR A 153 -19.13 -6.39 -1.40
CA TYR A 153 -17.86 -6.51 -2.12
C TYR A 153 -17.37 -5.16 -2.65
N PHE A 154 -18.26 -4.38 -3.27
CA PHE A 154 -17.91 -3.07 -3.79
C PHE A 154 -17.46 -2.12 -2.67
N MET A 155 -18.23 -1.99 -1.59
CA MET A 155 -17.90 -1.12 -0.47
C MET A 155 -16.64 -1.58 0.26
N THR A 156 -16.43 -2.90 0.37
CA THR A 156 -15.17 -3.46 0.89
C THR A 156 -14.00 -3.12 -0.02
N GLY A 157 -14.17 -3.20 -1.34
CA GLY A 157 -13.15 -2.78 -2.31
C GLY A 157 -12.80 -1.29 -2.19
N VAL A 158 -13.81 -0.42 -2.05
CA VAL A 158 -13.61 1.01 -1.77
C VAL A 158 -12.84 1.20 -0.47
N HIS A 159 -13.21 0.49 0.60
CA HIS A 159 -12.49 0.53 1.88
C HIS A 159 -11.02 0.09 1.73
N TRP A 160 -10.77 -1.03 1.04
CA TRP A 160 -9.41 -1.54 0.83
C TRP A 160 -8.55 -0.65 -0.08
N SER A 161 -9.18 0.12 -0.97
CA SER A 161 -8.48 1.06 -1.84
C SER A 161 -7.61 2.06 -1.06
N TYR A 162 -8.01 2.42 0.16
CA TYR A 162 -7.23 3.27 1.06
C TYR A 162 -5.83 2.69 1.34
N PHE A 163 -5.71 1.37 1.45
CA PHE A 163 -4.44 0.71 1.73
C PHE A 163 -3.57 0.53 0.48
N ILE A 164 -4.16 0.54 -0.72
CA ILE A 164 -3.46 0.19 -1.97
C ILE A 164 -3.17 1.43 -2.81
N VAL A 165 -4.18 2.26 -3.06
CA VAL A 165 -4.13 3.35 -4.04
C VAL A 165 -3.07 4.39 -3.69
N PRO A 166 -2.95 4.91 -2.46
CA PRO A 166 -1.92 5.91 -2.14
C PRO A 166 -0.49 5.41 -2.41
N HIS A 167 -0.23 4.14 -2.10
CA HIS A 167 1.07 3.48 -2.30
C HIS A 167 1.38 3.30 -3.78
N LEU A 168 0.40 2.81 -4.54
CA LEU A 168 0.54 2.63 -5.98
C LEU A 168 0.80 3.98 -6.67
N VAL A 169 0.03 5.01 -6.31
CA VAL A 169 0.22 6.38 -6.82
C VAL A 169 1.61 6.90 -6.45
N ALA A 170 2.08 6.69 -5.21
CA ALA A 170 3.42 7.09 -4.80
C ALA A 170 4.51 6.45 -5.68
N ILE A 171 4.39 5.15 -5.97
CA ILE A 171 5.32 4.41 -6.84
C ILE A 171 5.25 4.93 -8.28
N ILE A 172 4.05 5.11 -8.82
CA ILE A 172 3.83 5.62 -10.18
C ILE A 172 4.42 7.02 -10.35
N VAL A 173 4.15 7.92 -9.39
CA VAL A 173 4.67 9.30 -9.42
C VAL A 173 6.19 9.28 -9.28
N TRP A 174 6.74 8.53 -8.33
CA TRP A 174 8.20 8.43 -8.15
C TRP A 174 8.90 7.90 -9.40
N TYR A 175 8.31 6.89 -10.07
CA TYR A 175 8.91 6.26 -11.23
C TYR A 175 8.85 7.14 -12.48
N ASN A 176 7.66 7.69 -12.77
CA ASN A 176 7.39 8.42 -14.01
C ASN A 176 7.77 9.91 -13.93
N ARG A 177 7.59 10.53 -12.77
CA ARG A 177 7.76 11.98 -12.55
C ARG A 177 8.40 12.25 -11.18
N PRO A 178 9.67 11.86 -10.98
CA PRO A 178 10.37 12.02 -9.69
C PRO A 178 10.40 13.47 -9.19
N GLU A 179 10.34 14.46 -10.09
CA GLU A 179 10.24 15.88 -9.76
C GLU A 179 8.94 16.25 -9.01
N LEU A 180 7.87 15.48 -9.21
CA LEU A 180 6.59 15.67 -8.51
C LEU A 180 6.50 14.86 -7.22
N PHE A 181 7.41 13.92 -6.98
CA PHE A 181 7.34 13.02 -5.83
C PHE A 181 7.34 13.78 -4.50
N LEU A 182 8.19 14.79 -4.34
CA LEU A 182 8.23 15.59 -3.13
C LEU A 182 6.94 16.39 -2.91
N ARG A 183 6.31 16.89 -3.98
CA ARG A 183 5.01 17.58 -3.90
C ARG A 183 3.92 16.63 -3.43
N PHE A 184 3.83 15.46 -4.07
CA PHE A 184 2.91 14.40 -3.65
C PHE A 184 3.15 14.00 -2.20
N PHE A 185 4.40 13.73 -1.83
CA PHE A 185 4.78 13.33 -0.48
C PHE A 185 4.42 14.40 0.57
N SER A 186 4.68 15.68 0.29
CA SER A 186 4.32 16.78 1.18
C SER A 186 2.80 16.93 1.36
N ALA A 187 2.03 16.86 0.27
CA ALA A 187 0.57 16.95 0.31
C ALA A 187 -0.05 15.77 1.07
N MET A 188 0.47 14.56 0.84
CA MET A 188 0.06 13.36 1.57
C MET A 188 0.41 13.47 3.06
N THR A 189 1.62 13.91 3.40
CA THR A 189 2.05 14.13 4.78
C THR A 189 1.17 15.16 5.49
N LEU A 190 0.86 16.27 4.81
CA LEU A 190 -0.06 17.29 5.33
C LEU A 190 -1.46 16.73 5.55
N MET A 191 -1.99 15.97 4.59
CA MET A 191 -3.31 15.34 4.70
C MET A 191 -3.37 14.37 5.88
N LEU A 192 -2.36 13.52 6.04
CA LEU A 192 -2.24 12.62 7.20
C LEU A 192 -2.10 13.40 8.50
N GLY A 193 -1.34 14.49 8.52
CA GLY A 193 -1.20 15.36 9.69
C GLY A 193 -2.53 16.01 10.10
N ILE A 194 -3.31 16.51 9.13
CA ILE A 194 -4.64 17.07 9.37
C ILE A 194 -5.58 15.97 9.89
N GLY A 195 -5.60 14.81 9.23
CA GLY A 195 -6.40 13.66 9.68
C GLY A 195 -6.03 13.23 11.11
N LEU A 196 -4.74 13.23 11.44
CA LEU A 196 -4.25 12.92 12.78
C LEU A 196 -4.72 13.95 13.81
N ALA A 197 -4.66 15.25 13.48
CA ALA A 197 -5.19 16.29 14.34
C ALA A 197 -6.69 16.09 14.59
N ILE A 198 -7.46 15.72 13.56
CA ILE A 198 -8.89 15.40 13.70
C ILE A 198 -9.10 14.20 14.65
N TYR A 199 -8.28 13.15 14.57
CA TYR A 199 -8.37 12.02 15.51
C TYR A 199 -8.20 12.44 16.99
N PHE A 200 -7.32 13.40 17.27
CA PHE A 200 -7.16 13.92 18.63
C PHE A 200 -8.28 14.87 19.06
N LEU A 201 -8.79 15.67 18.12
CA LEU A 201 -9.81 16.69 18.41
C LEU A 201 -11.22 16.12 18.52
N ILE A 202 -11.55 15.13 17.69
CA ILE A 202 -12.87 14.52 17.57
C ILE A 202 -12.72 13.00 17.70
N PRO A 203 -12.29 12.49 18.86
CA PRO A 203 -12.16 11.06 19.07
C PRO A 203 -13.54 10.42 19.04
N THR A 204 -13.67 9.33 18.28
CA THR A 204 -14.96 8.70 18.01
C THR A 204 -14.81 7.20 18.07
N ASN A 205 -15.63 6.55 18.90
CA ASN A 205 -15.69 5.10 18.90
C ASN A 205 -16.32 4.63 17.58
N PRO A 206 -15.81 3.53 16.99
CA PRO A 206 -16.48 2.91 15.87
C PRO A 206 -17.85 2.36 16.31
N PRO A 207 -18.79 2.17 15.37
CA PRO A 207 -20.16 1.82 15.71
C PRO A 207 -20.28 0.44 16.40
N TRP A 208 -19.34 -0.49 16.19
CA TRP A 208 -19.30 -1.78 16.91
C TRP A 208 -18.76 -1.68 18.35
N LEU A 209 -18.24 -0.53 18.76
CA LEU A 209 -17.85 -0.22 20.15
C LEU A 209 -18.74 0.88 20.77
N ALA A 210 -19.78 1.31 20.07
CA ALA A 210 -20.79 2.23 20.56
C ALA A 210 -22.05 1.41 20.89
N PRO A 211 -22.48 1.32 22.17
CA PRO A 211 -23.69 0.58 22.53
C PRO A 211 -24.92 1.16 21.82
N GLU A 212 -25.76 0.30 21.25
CA GLU A 212 -27.03 0.69 20.64
C GLU A 212 -28.21 0.62 21.63
N PRO A 213 -29.32 1.37 21.39
CA PRO A 213 -30.52 1.24 22.19
C PRO A 213 -31.07 -0.19 22.22
N ILE A 214 -31.65 -0.59 23.36
CA ILE A 214 -32.11 -1.96 23.70
C ILE A 214 -33.09 -2.56 22.66
N ASN A 215 -33.67 -1.76 21.76
CA ASN A 215 -34.67 -2.18 20.77
C ASN A 215 -34.20 -2.08 19.30
N SER A 216 -32.89 -2.03 19.02
CA SER A 216 -32.40 -2.15 17.62
C SER A 216 -32.30 -3.63 17.18
N PRO A 217 -32.87 -4.07 16.03
CA PRO A 217 -32.67 -5.41 15.47
C PRO A 217 -31.19 -5.80 15.32
N SER A 218 -30.34 -4.80 15.10
CA SER A 218 -28.88 -4.88 14.96
C SER A 218 -28.13 -4.48 16.24
N ALA A 219 -28.84 -4.22 17.35
CA ALA A 219 -28.25 -3.82 18.65
C ALA A 219 -27.22 -4.84 19.18
N ALA A 220 -27.28 -6.10 18.72
CA ALA A 220 -26.37 -7.13 19.16
C ALA A 220 -24.95 -6.97 18.58
N VAL A 221 -24.77 -6.55 17.31
CA VAL A 221 -23.46 -6.38 16.66
C VAL A 221 -23.59 -5.49 15.41
N VAL A 222 -22.91 -4.34 15.36
CA VAL A 222 -22.63 -3.69 14.07
C VAL A 222 -21.56 -4.52 13.37
N TYR A 223 -21.89 -5.08 12.21
CA TYR A 223 -21.00 -5.98 11.50
C TYR A 223 -19.83 -5.24 10.89
N ARG A 224 -18.66 -5.86 11.00
CA ARG A 224 -17.49 -5.52 10.21
C ARG A 224 -17.60 -6.21 8.85
N VAL A 225 -18.36 -5.61 7.94
CA VAL A 225 -18.70 -6.19 6.62
C VAL A 225 -17.46 -6.69 5.87
N MET A 226 -16.34 -5.95 5.94
CA MET A 226 -15.06 -6.34 5.33
C MET A 226 -14.48 -7.65 5.89
N GLU A 227 -14.75 -7.99 7.15
CA GLU A 227 -14.34 -9.29 7.72
C GLU A 227 -15.21 -10.42 7.17
N SER A 228 -16.51 -10.19 6.97
CA SER A 228 -17.41 -11.16 6.32
C SER A 228 -17.00 -11.44 4.89
N VAL A 229 -16.76 -10.38 4.10
CA VAL A 229 -16.27 -10.48 2.72
C VAL A 229 -14.90 -11.17 2.68
N GLY A 230 -13.98 -10.80 3.59
CA GLY A 230 -12.67 -11.41 3.71
C GLY A 230 -12.73 -12.93 3.93
N LYS A 231 -13.61 -13.39 4.83
CA LYS A 231 -13.80 -14.82 5.10
C LYS A 231 -14.31 -15.58 3.87
N GLU A 232 -15.23 -15.01 3.11
CA GLU A 232 -15.79 -15.66 1.93
C GLU A 232 -14.78 -15.84 0.80
N ILE A 233 -13.88 -14.86 0.63
CA ILE A 233 -12.78 -14.95 -0.36
C ILE A 233 -11.56 -15.75 0.14
N GLY A 234 -11.63 -16.34 1.34
CA GLY A 234 -10.59 -17.21 1.90
C GLY A 234 -9.50 -16.52 2.74
N GLY A 235 -9.78 -15.36 3.33
CA GLY A 235 -8.91 -14.60 4.25
C GLY A 235 -8.88 -15.11 5.70
#